data_AF-A0A822FKE9-F1
#
_entry.id   AF-A0A822FKE9-F1
#
_cell.length_a   1.000
_cell.length_b   1.000
_cell.length_c   1.000
_cell.angle_alpha   90.00
_cell.angle_beta   90.00
_cell.angle_gamma   90.00
#
_symmetry.space_group_name_H-M   'P 1'
#
loop_
_entity.id
_entity.type
_entity.pdbx_description
1 polymer ?
#
loop_
_entity_poly.entity_id
_entity_poly.type
_entity_poly.pdbx_seq_one_letter_code
_entity_poly.pdbx_strand_id
1 'polypeptide(L)'
;MEQKIGNEEIQSERIEYIPDPLSDPIERTTTDSIPISNSAVLDVNGSSVSSDEFSNYLLHKIKNDGTKEQMDTESVYLIPHSSKPVNEYCNPKLLVGLYPTLFCYGHGAPEDQSRPVKVNLREHIRYLLSYNDLRFETNHSFIFVVFNLLQRRDACFHAQLTAAKPYFRASADEIQSLKSKDIEMVLDNISKKTYSLESNSALNKLLHHIKTIGGRVMGSAYSRTALRTRIHALIYNQGLPSIFLILNPADIHSSVALYFAGAKLDLDNIQLAQLITTYKRAEIIASHPVATAKFFHLLISNILNTMISGGVLGPIKAYFGTVES
;
A
#
# COMPACT_ATOMS: atom_id res chain seq x y z
N MET A 1 -60.27 3.09 -10.26
CA MET A 1 -60.65 2.27 -11.43
C MET A 1 -59.93 0.94 -11.26
N GLU A 2 -60.65 -0.02 -10.70
CA GLU A 2 -60.23 -1.40 -10.48
C GLU A 2 -60.39 -2.24 -11.76
N GLN A 3 -59.59 -3.30 -11.86
CA GLN A 3 -59.88 -4.70 -12.28
C GLN A 3 -58.55 -5.31 -12.82
N LYS A 4 -57.82 -6.21 -12.13
CA LYS A 4 -58.09 -7.60 -11.66
C LYS A 4 -58.35 -8.53 -12.87
N ILE A 5 -57.67 -9.66 -13.10
CA ILE A 5 -57.54 -10.96 -12.37
C ILE A 5 -56.40 -11.76 -13.11
N GLY A 6 -55.64 -12.75 -12.61
CA GLY A 6 -55.61 -13.60 -11.40
C GLY A 6 -54.25 -14.40 -11.37
N ASN A 7 -53.69 -14.70 -10.20
CA ASN A 7 -53.78 -15.94 -9.39
C ASN A 7 -53.09 -17.18 -9.99
N GLU A 8 -51.94 -17.56 -9.38
CA GLU A 8 -51.66 -18.92 -8.91
C GLU A 8 -50.52 -18.89 -7.85
N GLU A 9 -50.78 -19.50 -6.70
CA GLU A 9 -49.87 -19.72 -5.57
C GLU A 9 -48.90 -20.88 -5.85
N ILE A 10 -47.77 -20.94 -5.12
CA ILE A 10 -47.43 -22.07 -4.22
C ILE A 10 -46.12 -21.75 -3.46
N GLN A 11 -46.15 -22.15 -2.18
CA GLN A 11 -45.20 -21.99 -1.09
C GLN A 11 -43.89 -22.77 -1.27
N SER A 12 -42.80 -22.31 -0.66
CA SER A 12 -41.75 -23.23 -0.19
C SER A 12 -41.19 -22.81 1.17
N GLU A 13 -41.27 -23.75 2.09
CA GLU A 13 -40.93 -23.66 3.51
C GLU A 13 -39.40 -23.67 3.73
N ARG A 14 -38.99 -22.98 4.80
CA ARG A 14 -37.68 -23.13 5.43
C ARG A 14 -37.59 -24.50 6.09
N ILE A 15 -36.47 -25.21 5.89
CA ILE A 15 -36.01 -26.24 6.81
C ILE A 15 -34.54 -25.97 7.13
N GLU A 16 -34.30 -25.59 8.39
CA GLU A 16 -33.01 -25.57 9.07
C GLU A 16 -32.44 -26.99 9.16
N TYR A 17 -31.12 -27.13 8.97
CA TYR A 17 -30.40 -28.36 9.35
C TYR A 17 -29.48 -28.04 10.54
N ILE A 18 -29.84 -28.58 11.70
CA ILE A 18 -29.05 -28.62 12.93
C ILE A 18 -28.28 -29.96 12.92
N PRO A 19 -26.97 -29.99 13.18
CA PRO A 19 -26.21 -31.24 13.27
C PRO A 19 -26.41 -31.87 14.64
N ASP A 20 -26.65 -33.18 14.70
CA ASP A 20 -26.67 -33.92 15.97
C ASP A 20 -25.41 -34.80 16.13
N PRO A 21 -24.94 -34.96 17.39
CA PRO A 21 -23.59 -35.32 17.77
C PRO A 21 -23.46 -36.83 17.98
N LEU A 22 -22.24 -37.36 17.81
CA LEU A 22 -21.62 -38.45 18.59
C LEU A 22 -20.58 -39.18 17.73
N SER A 23 -19.31 -38.75 17.84
CA SER A 23 -18.18 -39.65 18.12
C SER A 23 -16.89 -38.83 18.33
N ASP A 24 -16.58 -38.55 19.59
CA ASP A 24 -15.27 -38.11 20.12
C ASP A 24 -14.25 -39.27 20.15
N PRO A 25 -13.00 -39.09 20.63
CA PRO A 25 -11.97 -38.09 20.32
C PRO A 25 -10.61 -38.79 20.02
N ILE A 26 -9.52 -38.06 19.76
CA ILE A 26 -8.19 -38.22 20.41
C ILE A 26 -7.13 -37.34 19.70
N GLU A 27 -6.43 -36.61 20.56
CA GLU A 27 -5.35 -35.65 20.36
C GLU A 27 -4.16 -36.15 19.53
N ARG A 28 -3.47 -35.21 18.83
CA ARG A 28 -2.01 -35.06 18.86
C ARG A 28 -1.53 -33.77 18.20
N THR A 29 -1.14 -32.84 19.06
CA THR A 29 0.08 -32.02 19.04
C THR A 29 0.80 -31.69 17.72
N THR A 30 0.91 -30.36 17.54
CA THR A 30 2.10 -29.54 17.21
C THR A 30 2.62 -29.48 15.78
N THR A 31 2.58 -28.23 15.30
CA THR A 31 3.54 -27.51 14.45
C THR A 31 3.71 -28.00 13.03
N ASP A 32 2.84 -27.51 12.14
CA ASP A 32 3.14 -27.47 10.71
C ASP A 32 2.94 -26.06 10.16
N SER A 33 4.07 -25.37 9.98
CA SER A 33 4.15 -24.14 9.20
C SER A 33 3.90 -24.46 7.73
N ILE A 34 2.80 -23.94 7.19
CA ILE A 34 2.36 -24.10 5.80
C ILE A 34 3.20 -23.20 4.88
N PRO A 35 3.91 -23.74 3.87
CA PRO A 35 4.56 -22.92 2.86
C PRO A 35 3.54 -22.51 1.78
N ILE A 36 3.29 -21.22 1.64
CA ILE A 36 2.52 -20.65 0.52
C ILE A 36 3.45 -20.52 -0.68
N SER A 37 3.22 -21.29 -1.75
CA SER A 37 3.93 -21.11 -3.01
C SER A 37 3.28 -20.00 -3.85
N ASN A 38 4.00 -18.89 -4.02
CA ASN A 38 3.61 -17.77 -4.88
C ASN A 38 3.73 -18.15 -6.36
N SER A 39 2.72 -18.83 -6.89
CA SER A 39 2.52 -18.98 -8.33
C SER A 39 1.23 -18.28 -8.71
N ALA A 40 1.26 -16.95 -8.77
CA ALA A 40 0.21 -16.19 -9.44
C ALA A 40 0.40 -16.38 -10.94
N VAL A 41 -0.33 -17.32 -11.53
CA VAL A 41 -0.51 -17.36 -12.99
C VAL A 41 -1.31 -16.10 -13.34
N LEU A 42 -0.60 -15.07 -13.79
CA LEU A 42 -1.20 -13.84 -14.30
C LEU A 42 -1.76 -14.16 -15.68
N ASP A 43 -3.08 -14.28 -15.76
CA ASP A 43 -3.79 -14.29 -17.05
C ASP A 43 -3.61 -12.92 -17.71
N VAL A 44 -2.64 -12.83 -18.62
CA VAL A 44 -2.30 -11.61 -19.36
C VAL A 44 -3.41 -11.23 -20.36
N ASN A 45 -4.34 -12.14 -20.67
CA ASN A 45 -5.33 -11.97 -21.73
C ASN A 45 -6.77 -11.81 -21.23
N GLY A 46 -7.04 -11.91 -19.92
CA GLY A 46 -8.39 -11.80 -19.36
C GLY A 46 -9.33 -12.93 -19.79
N SER A 47 -8.79 -14.01 -20.34
CA SER A 47 -9.51 -15.25 -20.59
C SER A 47 -9.59 -16.01 -19.27
N SER A 48 -10.76 -15.98 -18.63
CA SER A 48 -11.13 -16.87 -17.52
C SER A 48 -10.38 -18.19 -17.64
N VAL A 49 -9.47 -18.49 -16.70
CA VAL A 49 -8.68 -19.73 -16.71
C VAL A 49 -9.64 -20.87 -17.00
N SER A 50 -9.50 -21.48 -18.18
CA SER A 50 -10.40 -22.53 -18.61
C SER A 50 -10.20 -23.74 -17.70
N SER A 51 -11.30 -24.40 -17.32
CA SER A 51 -11.29 -25.71 -16.66
C SER A 51 -10.33 -26.71 -17.34
N ASP A 52 -10.09 -26.52 -18.64
CA ASP A 52 -9.22 -27.35 -19.48
C ASP A 52 -7.72 -27.07 -19.27
N GLU A 53 -7.30 -25.82 -19.05
CA GLU A 53 -5.89 -25.52 -18.74
C GLU A 53 -5.50 -26.04 -17.35
N PHE A 54 -6.46 -25.98 -16.43
CA PHE A 54 -6.32 -26.50 -15.06
C PHE A 54 -6.23 -28.03 -15.03
N SER A 55 -7.11 -28.73 -15.76
CA SER A 55 -7.02 -30.19 -15.86
C SER A 55 -5.71 -30.62 -16.53
N ASN A 56 -5.23 -29.88 -17.53
CA ASN A 56 -3.92 -30.14 -18.12
C ASN A 56 -2.75 -29.91 -17.14
N TYR A 57 -2.80 -28.87 -16.29
CA TYR A 57 -1.80 -28.64 -15.25
C TYR A 57 -1.80 -29.75 -14.18
N LEU A 58 -3.00 -30.12 -13.66
CA LEU A 58 -3.17 -31.22 -12.72
C LEU A 58 -2.69 -32.55 -13.31
N LEU A 59 -3.06 -32.85 -14.55
CA LEU A 59 -2.62 -34.04 -15.26
C LEU A 59 -1.10 -34.04 -15.49
N HIS A 60 -0.50 -32.90 -15.81
CA HIS A 60 0.95 -32.78 -15.99
C HIS A 60 1.71 -32.97 -14.68
N LYS A 61 1.14 -32.54 -13.54
CA LYS A 61 1.72 -32.74 -12.22
C LYS A 61 1.58 -34.20 -11.74
N ILE A 62 0.40 -34.80 -11.92
CA ILE A 62 0.12 -36.22 -11.62
C ILE A 62 1.01 -37.15 -12.46
N LYS A 63 1.30 -36.78 -13.72
CA LYS A 63 2.11 -37.61 -14.63
C LYS A 63 3.62 -37.53 -14.35
N ASN A 64 4.09 -36.47 -13.68
CA ASN A 64 5.50 -36.27 -13.35
C ASN A 64 5.88 -36.77 -11.95
N ASP A 65 4.96 -36.80 -10.97
CA ASP A 65 5.21 -37.39 -9.64
C ASP A 65 4.87 -38.88 -9.61
N GLY A 66 5.83 -39.69 -10.09
CA GLY A 66 5.74 -41.15 -10.17
C GLY A 66 5.95 -41.93 -8.87
N THR A 67 5.78 -41.34 -7.69
CA THR A 67 5.95 -42.03 -6.39
C THR A 67 4.77 -41.81 -5.47
N LYS A 68 4.02 -42.90 -5.24
CA LYS A 68 2.74 -42.99 -4.53
C LYS A 68 2.76 -42.66 -3.01
N GLU A 69 3.82 -42.03 -2.49
CA GLU A 69 3.97 -41.75 -1.05
C GLU A 69 3.89 -40.26 -0.68
N GLN A 70 3.62 -39.37 -1.64
CA GLN A 70 3.45 -37.92 -1.41
C GLN A 70 2.10 -37.38 -1.95
N MET A 71 1.08 -38.25 -2.08
CA MET A 71 -0.22 -37.87 -2.63
C MET A 71 -1.23 -37.36 -1.61
N ASP A 72 -0.96 -37.49 -0.31
CA ASP A 72 -1.80 -36.88 0.72
C ASP A 72 -1.26 -35.49 1.05
N THR A 73 -2.09 -34.46 0.84
CA THR A 73 -2.00 -33.07 1.38
C THR A 73 -1.40 -31.93 0.53
N GLU A 74 -1.54 -31.91 -0.80
CA GLU A 74 -1.50 -30.63 -1.53
C GLU A 74 -2.91 -30.21 -1.99
N SER A 75 -3.62 -29.51 -1.10
CA SER A 75 -4.89 -28.85 -1.45
C SER A 75 -4.63 -27.71 -2.43
N VAL A 76 -4.96 -27.91 -3.70
CA VAL A 76 -4.92 -26.84 -4.71
C VAL A 76 -6.14 -25.95 -4.52
N TYR A 77 -5.93 -24.70 -4.10
CA TYR A 77 -7.00 -23.70 -3.98
C TYR A 77 -7.17 -22.96 -5.31
N LEU A 78 -8.35 -23.08 -5.91
CA LEU A 78 -8.74 -22.25 -7.04
C LEU A 78 -9.31 -20.94 -6.51
N ILE A 79 -8.67 -19.82 -6.83
CA ILE A 79 -9.20 -18.48 -6.58
C ILE A 79 -9.71 -17.94 -7.92
N PRO A 80 -10.99 -18.15 -8.28
CA PRO A 80 -11.53 -17.64 -9.53
C PRO A 80 -11.56 -16.11 -9.51
N HIS A 81 -11.14 -15.50 -10.61
CA HIS A 81 -11.21 -14.06 -10.82
C HIS A 81 -12.18 -13.74 -11.96
N SER A 82 -12.94 -12.65 -11.79
CA SER A 82 -13.74 -12.09 -12.88
C SER A 82 -12.82 -11.42 -13.90
N SER A 83 -13.14 -11.52 -15.19
CA SER A 83 -12.46 -10.77 -16.26
C SER A 83 -12.71 -9.25 -16.17
N LYS A 84 -13.68 -8.83 -15.37
CA LYS A 84 -13.99 -7.41 -15.13
C LYS A 84 -13.27 -6.92 -13.87
N PRO A 85 -12.32 -5.96 -13.99
CA PRO A 85 -11.68 -5.39 -12.82
C PRO A 85 -12.71 -4.66 -11.95
N VAL A 86 -12.56 -4.80 -10.63
CA VAL A 86 -13.43 -4.16 -9.66
C VAL A 86 -12.97 -2.71 -9.45
N ASN A 87 -13.92 -1.77 -9.44
CA ASN A 87 -13.61 -0.39 -9.10
C ASN A 87 -13.20 -0.29 -7.62
N GLU A 88 -12.05 0.32 -7.40
CA GLU A 88 -11.49 0.55 -6.09
C GLU A 88 -12.15 1.74 -5.36
N TYR A 89 -12.60 2.76 -6.09
CA TYR A 89 -13.13 4.00 -5.52
C TYR A 89 -14.48 3.78 -4.85
N CYS A 90 -14.65 4.32 -3.65
CA CYS A 90 -15.92 4.28 -2.90
C CYS A 90 -16.49 2.86 -2.77
N ASN A 91 -15.61 1.85 -2.67
CA ASN A 91 -15.98 0.45 -2.59
C ASN A 91 -15.71 -0.09 -1.17
N PRO A 92 -16.68 0.03 -0.24
CA PRO A 92 -16.49 -0.40 1.14
C PRO A 92 -16.26 -1.91 1.28
N LYS A 93 -16.68 -2.71 0.29
CA LYS A 93 -16.53 -4.17 0.30
C LYS A 93 -15.13 -4.63 -0.08
N LEU A 94 -14.31 -3.76 -0.70
CA LEU A 94 -12.99 -4.12 -1.20
C LEU A 94 -12.06 -4.58 -0.07
N LEU A 95 -11.82 -3.72 0.93
CA LEU A 95 -10.90 -4.05 2.02
C LEU A 95 -11.47 -5.12 2.96
N VAL A 96 -12.79 -5.16 3.13
CA VAL A 96 -13.46 -6.24 3.88
C VAL A 96 -13.21 -7.60 3.21
N GLY A 97 -13.39 -7.69 1.89
CA GLY A 97 -13.21 -8.92 1.14
C GLY A 97 -11.75 -9.35 1.02
N LEU A 98 -10.81 -8.40 0.94
CA LEU A 98 -9.38 -8.69 0.90
C LEU A 98 -8.83 -9.14 2.26
N TYR A 99 -9.41 -8.66 3.36
CA TYR A 99 -8.90 -8.89 4.71
C TYR A 99 -10.00 -9.37 5.67
N PRO A 100 -10.61 -10.55 5.42
CA PRO A 100 -11.66 -11.08 6.29
C PRO A 100 -11.18 -11.30 7.73
N THR A 101 -9.90 -11.60 7.93
CA THR A 101 -9.28 -11.74 9.26
C THR A 101 -9.05 -10.42 9.98
N LEU A 102 -9.02 -9.28 9.28
CA LEU A 102 -8.93 -7.95 9.88
C LEU A 102 -10.30 -7.31 10.08
N PHE A 103 -11.28 -7.68 9.24
CA PHE A 103 -12.66 -7.21 9.27
C PHE A 103 -13.63 -8.38 9.52
N CYS A 104 -13.47 -9.07 10.64
CA CYS A 104 -14.18 -10.34 10.94
C CYS A 104 -15.71 -10.29 10.83
N TYR A 105 -16.30 -9.11 11.06
CA TYR A 105 -17.76 -8.92 10.98
C TYR A 105 -18.25 -8.45 9.61
N GLY A 106 -17.38 -8.33 8.61
CA GLY A 106 -17.78 -7.82 7.29
C GLY A 106 -18.00 -6.31 7.23
N HIS A 107 -17.66 -5.58 8.29
CA HIS A 107 -17.93 -4.15 8.47
C HIS A 107 -16.71 -3.38 9.01
N GLY A 108 -16.79 -2.05 8.99
CA GLY A 108 -15.77 -1.17 9.55
C GLY A 108 -14.65 -0.77 8.60
N ALA A 109 -14.71 -1.19 7.33
CA ALA A 109 -13.78 -0.73 6.32
C ALA A 109 -13.97 0.76 5.97
N PRO A 110 -12.94 1.42 5.40
CA PRO A 110 -13.07 2.76 4.87
C PRO A 110 -14.16 2.95 3.82
N GLU A 111 -14.61 4.21 3.71
CA GLU A 111 -15.58 4.65 2.71
C GLU A 111 -16.97 3.99 2.81
N ASP A 112 -17.29 3.41 3.97
CA ASP A 112 -18.63 2.92 4.28
C ASP A 112 -19.63 4.10 4.37
N GLN A 113 -20.55 4.13 3.41
CA GLN A 113 -21.57 5.17 3.29
C GLN A 113 -22.67 5.06 4.36
N SER A 114 -22.81 3.91 5.03
CA SER A 114 -23.78 3.74 6.12
C SER A 114 -23.37 4.47 7.39
N ARG A 115 -22.13 4.95 7.48
CA ARG A 115 -21.60 5.62 8.67
C ARG A 115 -22.27 7.00 8.88
N PRO A 116 -22.73 7.32 10.11
CA PRO A 116 -23.34 8.62 10.42
C PRO A 116 -22.41 9.81 10.19
N VAL A 117 -21.11 9.64 10.49
CA VAL A 117 -20.08 10.67 10.35
C VAL A 117 -19.09 10.26 9.26
N LYS A 118 -18.97 11.10 8.23
CA LYS A 118 -17.99 10.87 7.17
C LYS A 118 -16.57 10.99 7.72
N VAL A 119 -15.76 9.94 7.52
CA VAL A 119 -14.33 9.94 7.87
C VAL A 119 -13.50 9.91 6.60
N ASN A 120 -12.47 10.75 6.52
CA ASN A 120 -11.54 10.74 5.40
C ASN A 120 -10.80 9.40 5.33
N LEU A 121 -10.57 8.88 4.12
CA LEU A 121 -9.85 7.62 3.90
C LEU A 121 -8.51 7.55 4.64
N ARG A 122 -7.68 8.60 4.55
CA ARG A 122 -6.36 8.63 5.19
C ARG A 122 -6.45 8.60 6.71
N GLU A 123 -7.37 9.37 7.27
CA GLU A 123 -7.59 9.38 8.73
C GLU A 123 -8.12 8.03 9.21
N HIS A 124 -8.99 7.39 8.42
CA HIS A 124 -9.50 6.08 8.78
C HIS A 124 -8.42 5.00 8.69
N ILE A 125 -7.58 5.01 7.66
CA ILE A 125 -6.41 4.10 7.58
C ILE A 125 -5.46 4.36 8.75
N ARG A 126 -5.19 5.62 9.10
CA ARG A 126 -4.35 5.98 10.26
C ARG A 126 -4.92 5.42 11.57
N TYR A 127 -6.24 5.47 11.72
CA TYR A 127 -6.94 4.85 12.84
C TYR A 127 -6.78 3.32 12.84
N LEU A 128 -7.00 2.65 11.70
CA LEU A 128 -6.83 1.19 11.59
C LEU A 128 -5.40 0.75 11.91
N LEU A 129 -4.39 1.46 11.40
CA LEU A 129 -2.99 1.21 11.72
C LEU A 129 -2.62 1.52 13.18
N SER A 130 -3.48 2.22 13.91
CA SER A 130 -3.33 2.50 15.35
C SER A 130 -4.34 1.74 16.20
N TYR A 131 -4.95 0.70 15.65
CA TYR A 131 -5.96 -0.08 16.36
C TYR A 131 -5.33 -0.79 17.57
N ASN A 132 -6.12 -0.95 18.64
CA ASN A 132 -5.60 -1.34 19.95
C ASN A 132 -4.90 -2.71 19.98
N ASP A 133 -5.36 -3.66 19.16
CA ASP A 133 -4.78 -5.01 19.06
C ASP A 133 -3.62 -5.11 18.04
N LEU A 134 -3.24 -3.99 17.39
CA LEU A 134 -2.17 -3.89 16.39
C LEU A 134 -2.33 -4.81 15.16
N ARG A 135 -3.50 -5.44 14.96
CA ARG A 135 -3.69 -6.46 13.92
C ARG A 135 -3.48 -5.94 12.49
N PHE A 136 -3.78 -4.67 12.25
CA PHE A 136 -3.66 -4.06 10.93
C PHE A 136 -2.21 -3.71 10.60
N GLU A 137 -1.44 -3.29 11.60
CA GLU A 137 -0.02 -3.00 11.46
C GLU A 137 0.79 -4.28 11.25
N THR A 138 0.48 -5.31 12.03
CA THR A 138 1.20 -6.59 12.02
C THR A 138 0.82 -7.48 10.84
N ASN A 139 -0.23 -7.14 10.10
CA ASN A 139 -0.60 -7.87 8.89
C ASN A 139 0.46 -7.70 7.79
N HIS A 140 0.90 -8.82 7.23
CA HIS A 140 1.99 -8.89 6.25
C HIS A 140 1.79 -8.02 4.99
N SER A 141 0.56 -7.76 4.55
CA SER A 141 0.29 -7.04 3.28
C SER A 141 -0.55 -5.79 3.42
N PHE A 142 -1.30 -5.63 4.52
CA PHE A 142 -2.28 -4.54 4.66
C PHE A 142 -1.66 -3.16 4.43
N ILE A 143 -0.54 -2.85 5.11
CA ILE A 143 0.17 -1.56 4.97
C ILE A 143 0.56 -1.31 3.50
N PHE A 144 1.11 -2.30 2.82
CA PHE A 144 1.54 -2.16 1.42
C PHE A 144 0.36 -1.96 0.49
N VAL A 145 -0.74 -2.70 0.68
CA VAL A 145 -1.94 -2.57 -0.16
C VAL A 145 -2.57 -1.19 0.03
N VAL A 146 -2.77 -0.73 1.26
CA VAL A 146 -3.35 0.60 1.51
C VAL A 146 -2.41 1.73 1.10
N PHE A 147 -1.10 1.55 1.22
CA PHE A 147 -0.13 2.53 0.73
C PHE A 147 -0.20 2.66 -0.79
N ASN A 148 -0.18 1.54 -1.53
CA ASN A 148 -0.33 1.54 -2.98
C ASN A 148 -1.67 2.11 -3.43
N LEU A 149 -2.76 1.79 -2.71
CA LEU A 149 -4.09 2.37 -2.92
C LEU A 149 -4.05 3.89 -2.83
N LEU A 150 -3.47 4.45 -1.77
CA LEU A 150 -3.33 5.90 -1.58
C LEU A 150 -2.47 6.53 -2.68
N GLN A 151 -1.34 5.91 -3.05
CA GLN A 151 -0.48 6.42 -4.12
C GLN A 151 -1.18 6.46 -5.49
N ARG A 152 -1.89 5.38 -5.85
CA ARG A 152 -2.66 5.32 -7.11
C ARG A 152 -3.73 6.39 -7.13
N ARG A 153 -4.48 6.55 -6.04
CA ARG A 153 -5.55 7.56 -5.95
C ARG A 153 -5.01 8.98 -6.06
N ASP A 154 -3.90 9.29 -5.40
CA ASP A 154 -3.24 10.59 -5.53
C ASP A 154 -2.78 10.86 -6.97
N ALA A 155 -2.13 9.87 -7.59
CA ALA A 155 -1.67 9.97 -8.97
C ALA A 155 -2.83 10.17 -9.96
N CYS A 156 -3.91 9.38 -9.82
CA CYS A 156 -5.12 9.50 -10.63
C CYS A 156 -5.81 10.85 -10.43
N PHE A 157 -5.94 11.33 -9.19
CA PHE A 157 -6.54 12.63 -8.90
C PHE A 157 -5.75 13.77 -9.55
N HIS A 158 -4.42 13.75 -9.45
CA HIS A 158 -3.58 14.75 -10.08
C HIS A 158 -3.56 14.65 -11.61
N ALA A 159 -3.59 13.44 -12.16
CA ALA A 159 -3.74 13.22 -13.60
C ALA A 159 -5.08 13.78 -14.09
N GLN A 160 -6.18 13.53 -13.37
CA GLN A 160 -7.50 14.08 -13.69
C GLN A 160 -7.50 15.61 -13.65
N LEU A 161 -6.94 16.23 -12.62
CA LEU A 161 -6.83 17.69 -12.52
C LEU A 161 -6.01 18.28 -13.67
N THR A 162 -4.94 17.60 -14.09
CA THR A 162 -4.10 18.01 -15.23
C THR A 162 -4.88 17.87 -16.54
N ALA A 163 -5.55 16.73 -16.74
CA ALA A 163 -6.33 16.44 -17.93
C ALA A 163 -7.54 17.37 -18.11
N ALA A 164 -8.09 17.87 -17.00
CA ALA A 164 -9.18 18.84 -17.02
C ALA A 164 -8.76 20.25 -17.50
N LYS A 165 -7.46 20.55 -17.58
CA LYS A 165 -6.99 21.88 -18.01
C LYS A 165 -7.10 22.04 -19.54
N PRO A 166 -7.53 23.21 -20.05
CA PRO A 166 -7.60 23.46 -21.50
C PRO A 166 -6.29 23.21 -22.26
N TYR A 167 -5.15 23.59 -21.66
CA TYR A 167 -3.82 23.36 -22.23
C TYR A 167 -3.49 21.87 -22.44
N PHE A 168 -4.00 20.98 -21.57
CA PHE A 168 -3.77 19.54 -21.73
C PHE A 168 -4.46 19.02 -22.99
N ARG A 169 -5.69 19.49 -23.29
CA ARG A 169 -6.40 19.10 -24.53
C ARG A 169 -5.60 19.51 -25.77
N ALA A 170 -5.11 20.74 -25.81
CA ALA A 170 -4.28 21.21 -26.92
C ALA A 170 -2.99 20.38 -27.09
N SER A 171 -2.39 19.95 -25.98
CA SER A 171 -1.20 19.10 -26.00
C SER A 171 -1.52 17.62 -26.28
N ALA A 172 -2.75 17.15 -26.02
CA ALA A 172 -3.14 15.75 -26.18
C ALA A 172 -3.19 15.36 -27.65
N ASP A 173 -3.72 16.22 -28.51
CA ASP A 173 -3.75 15.99 -29.97
C ASP A 173 -2.33 15.88 -30.55
N GLU A 174 -1.41 16.73 -30.07
CA GLU A 174 0.00 16.65 -30.45
C GLU A 174 0.67 15.38 -29.92
N ILE A 175 0.39 14.98 -28.68
CA ILE A 175 0.91 13.73 -28.11
C ILE A 175 0.37 12.52 -28.88
N GLN A 176 -0.88 12.54 -29.32
CA GLN A 176 -1.48 11.47 -30.12
C GLN A 176 -0.80 11.32 -31.49
N SER A 177 -0.22 12.39 -32.03
CA SER A 177 0.51 12.35 -33.30
C SER A 177 1.87 11.63 -33.23
N LEU A 178 2.38 11.35 -32.02
CA LEU A 178 3.65 10.66 -31.81
C LEU A 178 3.59 9.20 -32.26
N LYS A 179 4.59 8.74 -33.01
CA LYS A 179 4.71 7.34 -33.43
C LYS A 179 5.65 6.57 -32.50
N SER A 180 5.48 5.25 -32.41
CA SER A 180 6.37 4.38 -31.60
C SER A 180 7.85 4.59 -31.93
N LYS A 181 8.17 4.73 -33.22
CA LYS A 181 9.54 5.00 -33.70
C LYS A 181 10.14 6.28 -33.12
N ASP A 182 9.32 7.31 -32.93
CA ASP A 182 9.78 8.59 -32.36
C ASP A 182 10.17 8.42 -30.89
N ILE A 183 9.43 7.59 -30.16
CA ILE A 183 9.70 7.27 -28.75
C ILE A 183 10.95 6.37 -28.64
N GLU A 184 11.08 5.36 -29.48
CA GLU A 184 12.23 4.44 -29.50
C GLU A 184 13.54 5.18 -29.79
N MET A 185 13.56 6.06 -30.81
CA MET A 185 14.73 6.90 -31.11
C MET A 185 15.15 7.76 -29.92
N VAL A 186 14.18 8.24 -29.15
CA VAL A 186 14.44 9.08 -27.97
C VAL A 186 15.04 8.27 -26.83
N LEU A 187 14.50 7.09 -26.55
CA LEU A 187 15.04 6.19 -25.53
C LEU A 187 16.49 5.81 -25.84
N ASP A 188 16.79 5.52 -27.11
CA ASP A 188 18.14 5.26 -27.59
C ASP A 188 19.06 6.47 -27.43
N ASN A 189 18.58 7.67 -27.73
CA ASN A 189 19.40 8.88 -27.63
C ASN A 189 19.61 9.35 -26.17
N ILE A 190 18.64 9.10 -25.28
CA ILE A 190 18.77 9.33 -23.83
C ILE A 190 19.81 8.37 -23.25
N SER A 191 19.77 7.09 -23.62
CA SER A 191 20.76 6.10 -23.15
C SER A 191 22.19 6.45 -23.60
N LYS A 192 22.34 7.02 -24.80
CA LYS A 192 23.62 7.48 -25.36
C LYS A 192 24.06 8.88 -24.89
N LYS A 193 23.31 9.54 -23.99
CA LYS A 193 23.54 10.92 -23.49
C LYS A 193 23.71 11.99 -24.58
N THR A 194 23.24 11.73 -25.80
CA THR A 194 23.46 12.61 -26.97
C THR A 194 22.28 13.54 -27.24
N TYR A 195 21.27 13.57 -26.35
CA TYR A 195 20.02 14.28 -26.63
C TYR A 195 20.18 15.81 -26.50
N SER A 196 20.04 16.53 -27.63
CA SER A 196 19.73 17.96 -27.64
C SER A 196 18.21 18.13 -27.59
N LEU A 197 17.72 19.05 -26.75
CA LEU A 197 16.29 19.25 -26.43
C LEU A 197 15.42 19.72 -27.62
N GLU A 198 16.00 19.87 -28.81
CA GLU A 198 15.45 20.60 -29.95
C GLU A 198 14.60 19.73 -30.91
N SER A 199 14.56 18.40 -30.74
CA SER A 199 14.18 17.52 -31.87
C SER A 199 12.68 17.20 -32.03
N ASN A 200 11.80 17.41 -31.04
CA ASN A 200 10.35 17.18 -31.21
C ASN A 200 9.49 17.91 -30.14
N SER A 201 8.65 18.85 -30.57
CA SER A 201 7.74 19.62 -29.69
C SER A 201 6.72 18.74 -28.95
N ALA A 202 6.10 17.78 -29.65
CA ALA A 202 5.10 16.89 -29.07
C ALA A 202 5.69 15.97 -27.99
N LEU A 203 6.92 15.50 -28.20
CA LEU A 203 7.66 14.72 -27.22
C LEU A 203 8.03 15.57 -25.99
N ASN A 204 8.49 16.80 -26.19
CA ASN A 204 8.78 17.72 -25.08
C ASN A 204 7.53 17.98 -24.23
N LYS A 205 6.35 18.10 -24.86
CA LYS A 205 5.06 18.19 -24.17
C LYS A 205 4.72 16.92 -23.40
N LEU A 206 4.94 15.74 -23.99
CA LEU A 206 4.77 14.45 -23.31
C LEU A 206 5.67 14.36 -22.06
N LEU A 207 6.97 14.62 -22.20
CA LEU A 207 7.92 14.60 -21.08
C LEU A 207 7.56 15.63 -20.01
N HIS A 208 7.09 16.82 -20.41
CA HIS A 208 6.61 17.83 -19.48
C HIS A 208 5.39 17.35 -18.67
N HIS A 209 4.43 16.68 -19.31
CA HIS A 209 3.29 16.09 -18.62
C HIS A 209 3.72 14.96 -17.67
N ILE A 210 4.61 14.06 -18.10
CA ILE A 210 5.16 12.99 -17.25
C ILE A 210 5.86 13.58 -16.03
N LYS A 211 6.69 14.61 -16.21
CA LYS A 211 7.37 15.31 -15.12
C LYS A 211 6.38 15.97 -14.16
N THR A 212 5.31 16.58 -14.69
CA THR A 212 4.29 17.27 -13.90
C THR A 212 3.49 16.31 -13.02
N ILE A 213 3.02 15.19 -13.60
CA ILE A 213 2.27 14.15 -12.88
C ILE A 213 3.22 13.40 -11.93
N GLY A 214 4.38 12.98 -12.43
CA GLY A 214 5.39 12.26 -11.66
C GLY A 214 5.91 13.06 -10.47
N GLY A 215 5.99 14.40 -10.57
CA GLY A 215 6.38 15.28 -9.46
C GLY A 215 5.44 15.24 -8.26
N ARG A 216 4.22 14.72 -8.42
CA ARG A 216 3.23 14.53 -7.34
C ARG A 216 3.30 13.15 -6.70
N VAL A 217 3.99 12.20 -7.33
CA VAL A 217 4.19 10.85 -6.78
C VAL A 217 5.32 10.92 -5.74
N MET A 218 4.99 10.58 -4.49
CA MET A 218 5.95 10.53 -3.38
C MET A 218 7.12 9.61 -3.74
N GLY A 219 8.36 10.04 -3.48
CA GLY A 219 9.57 9.25 -3.75
C GLY A 219 9.96 9.13 -5.22
N SER A 220 9.23 9.75 -6.15
CA SER A 220 9.65 9.79 -7.57
C SER A 220 10.91 10.64 -7.79
N ALA A 221 11.62 10.40 -8.90
CA ALA A 221 12.76 11.24 -9.29
C ALA A 221 12.37 12.72 -9.50
N TYR A 222 11.14 12.95 -9.97
CA TYR A 222 10.60 14.29 -10.20
C TYR A 222 10.26 15.00 -8.89
N SER A 223 9.71 14.31 -7.89
CA SER A 223 9.44 14.90 -6.57
C SER A 223 10.75 15.24 -5.84
N ARG A 224 11.77 14.39 -5.91
CA ARG A 224 13.14 14.71 -5.43
C ARG A 224 13.72 15.94 -6.12
N THR A 225 13.55 16.04 -7.44
CA THR A 225 13.99 17.23 -8.21
C THR A 225 13.27 18.49 -7.74
N ALA A 226 11.96 18.42 -7.48
CA ALA A 226 11.18 19.53 -6.95
C ALA A 226 11.65 19.98 -5.56
N LEU A 227 11.98 19.04 -4.66
CA LEU A 227 12.58 19.36 -3.36
C LEU A 227 13.92 20.09 -3.52
N ARG A 228 14.80 19.62 -4.42
CA ARG A 228 16.07 20.29 -4.74
C ARG A 228 15.85 21.72 -5.24
N THR A 229 14.88 21.94 -6.12
CA THR A 229 14.53 23.30 -6.58
C THR A 229 14.08 24.20 -5.42
N ARG A 230 13.31 23.67 -4.45
CA ARG A 230 12.91 24.43 -3.26
C ARG A 230 14.09 24.79 -2.38
N ILE A 231 15.06 23.88 -2.21
CA ILE A 231 16.31 24.15 -1.47
C ILE A 231 17.09 25.28 -2.16
N HIS A 232 17.27 25.22 -3.49
CA HIS A 232 17.95 26.29 -4.22
C HIS A 232 17.24 27.64 -4.11
N ALA A 233 15.91 27.66 -4.20
CA ALA A 233 15.13 28.88 -4.02
C ALA A 233 15.30 29.46 -2.60
N LEU A 234 15.37 28.60 -1.59
CA LEU A 234 15.63 29.04 -0.22
C LEU A 234 17.04 29.62 -0.08
N ILE A 235 18.05 28.98 -0.67
CA ILE A 235 19.43 29.47 -0.66
C ILE A 235 19.55 30.82 -1.36
N TYR A 236 18.90 30.97 -2.52
CA TYR A 236 18.87 32.23 -3.26
C TYR A 236 18.26 33.38 -2.43
N ASN A 237 17.17 33.11 -1.70
CA ASN A 237 16.46 34.13 -0.91
C ASN A 237 17.07 34.40 0.47
N GLN A 238 17.62 33.37 1.12
CA GLN A 238 18.03 33.44 2.53
C GLN A 238 19.54 33.39 2.74
N GLY A 239 20.31 33.03 1.72
CA GLY A 239 21.74 32.75 1.80
C GLY A 239 22.04 31.26 2.00
N LEU A 240 23.33 30.92 2.05
CA LEU A 240 23.78 29.56 2.28
C LEU A 240 23.37 29.07 3.68
N PRO A 241 23.05 27.77 3.84
CA PRO A 241 22.72 27.22 5.15
C PRO A 241 23.95 27.27 6.06
N SER A 242 23.78 27.79 7.27
CA SER A 242 24.83 27.75 8.31
C SER A 242 25.01 26.35 8.90
N ILE A 243 23.95 25.55 8.88
CA ILE A 243 23.92 24.17 9.41
C ILE A 243 23.29 23.26 8.36
N PHE A 244 23.96 22.15 8.07
CA PHE A 244 23.41 21.03 7.33
C PHE A 244 23.42 19.81 8.26
N LEU A 245 22.24 19.27 8.56
CA LEU A 245 22.06 18.25 9.58
C LEU A 245 21.29 17.05 9.02
N ILE A 246 21.84 15.86 9.24
CA ILE A 246 21.17 14.59 8.98
C ILE A 246 20.86 13.95 10.34
N LEU A 247 19.59 13.71 10.60
CA LEU A 247 19.14 13.04 11.82
C LEU A 247 18.77 11.61 11.47
N ASN A 248 19.48 10.64 12.04
CA ASN A 248 19.18 9.22 11.89
C ASN A 248 18.92 8.59 13.27
N PRO A 249 17.68 8.69 13.80
CA PRO A 249 17.34 8.10 15.08
C PRO A 249 17.48 6.57 15.08
N ALA A 250 18.15 6.03 16.10
CA ALA A 250 18.18 4.59 16.32
C ALA A 250 16.94 4.13 17.10
N ASP A 251 16.00 3.52 16.41
CA ASP A 251 14.76 2.95 16.94
C ASP A 251 15.00 1.71 17.81
N ILE A 252 15.91 0.82 17.43
CA ILE A 252 16.25 -0.42 18.17
C ILE A 252 16.78 -0.21 19.60
N HIS A 253 17.24 1.01 19.89
CA HIS A 253 17.76 1.41 21.21
C HIS A 253 16.79 2.32 21.97
N SER A 254 15.66 2.66 21.38
CA SER A 254 14.68 3.58 21.95
C SER A 254 13.66 2.83 22.80
N SER A 255 13.59 3.17 24.09
CA SER A 255 12.50 2.72 24.97
C SER A 255 11.13 3.18 24.47
N VAL A 256 11.06 4.36 23.89
CA VAL A 256 9.82 4.93 23.34
C VAL A 256 9.33 4.14 22.13
N ALA A 257 10.24 3.73 21.25
CA ALA A 257 9.88 2.91 20.09
C ALA A 257 9.34 1.54 20.51
N LEU A 258 10.01 0.89 21.48
CA LEU A 258 9.55 -0.36 22.06
C LEU A 258 8.21 -0.22 22.80
N TYR A 259 8.01 0.87 23.53
CA TYR A 259 6.74 1.17 24.17
C TYR A 259 5.61 1.27 23.15
N PHE A 260 5.82 1.98 22.04
CA PHE A 260 4.85 2.04 20.94
C PHE A 260 4.60 0.69 20.28
N ALA A 261 5.59 -0.20 20.26
CA ALA A 261 5.47 -1.57 19.77
C ALA A 261 4.75 -2.50 20.77
N GLY A 262 4.26 -1.98 21.90
CA GLY A 262 3.54 -2.76 22.91
C GLY A 262 4.45 -3.62 23.80
N ALA A 263 5.76 -3.37 23.80
CA ALA A 263 6.66 -4.06 24.72
C ALA A 263 6.30 -3.71 26.17
N LYS A 264 6.23 -4.73 27.03
CA LYS A 264 6.02 -4.56 28.47
C LYS A 264 7.28 -3.96 29.08
N LEU A 265 7.30 -2.64 29.23
CA LEU A 265 8.38 -1.89 29.84
C LEU A 265 7.91 -1.33 31.19
N ASP A 266 8.78 -1.40 32.19
CA ASP A 266 8.63 -0.59 33.39
C ASP A 266 9.02 0.86 33.04
N LEU A 267 8.02 1.74 33.03
CA LEU A 267 8.20 3.16 32.69
C LEU A 267 8.90 3.94 33.81
N ASP A 268 8.85 3.43 35.05
CA ASP A 268 9.47 4.06 36.22
C ASP A 268 10.95 3.66 36.36
N ASN A 269 11.35 2.51 35.80
CA ASN A 269 12.72 2.01 35.82
C ASN A 269 13.17 1.41 34.46
N ILE A 270 13.44 2.30 33.50
CA ILE A 270 13.80 1.92 32.12
C ILE A 270 15.24 1.38 32.06
N GLN A 271 15.44 0.07 32.23
CA GLN A 271 16.74 -0.60 32.06
C GLN A 271 16.74 -1.54 30.84
N LEU A 272 16.73 -0.96 29.63
CA LEU A 272 16.63 -1.70 28.36
C LEU A 272 17.67 -2.81 28.19
N ALA A 273 18.90 -2.56 28.64
CA ALA A 273 20.02 -3.49 28.48
C ALA A 273 19.88 -4.76 29.34
N GLN A 274 19.10 -4.69 30.43
CA GLN A 274 18.89 -5.83 31.32
C GLN A 274 17.66 -6.66 30.94
N LEU A 275 16.67 -6.05 30.28
CA LEU A 275 15.37 -6.68 30.03
C LEU A 275 15.31 -7.43 28.69
N ILE A 276 15.98 -6.95 27.64
CA ILE A 276 15.82 -7.48 26.27
C ILE A 276 17.15 -7.40 25.50
N THR A 277 17.55 -8.48 24.83
CA THR A 277 18.76 -8.49 23.98
C THR A 277 18.59 -7.59 22.75
N THR A 278 19.70 -7.09 22.18
CA THR A 278 19.65 -6.23 20.99
C THR A 278 18.93 -6.89 19.80
N TYR A 279 19.17 -8.19 19.60
CA TYR A 279 18.48 -8.96 18.56
C TYR A 279 16.97 -8.99 18.76
N LYS A 280 16.51 -9.26 19.99
CA LYS A 280 15.08 -9.32 20.28
C LYS A 280 14.40 -7.95 20.15
N ARG A 281 15.10 -6.85 20.48
CA ARG A 281 14.61 -5.50 20.21
C ARG A 281 14.44 -5.23 18.70
N ALA A 282 15.44 -5.61 17.90
CA ALA A 282 15.36 -5.46 16.45
C ALA A 282 14.19 -6.28 15.85
N GLU A 283 13.98 -7.50 16.33
CA GLU A 283 12.85 -8.35 15.93
C GLU A 283 11.49 -7.69 16.26
N ILE A 284 11.34 -7.14 17.46
CA ILE A 284 10.12 -6.44 17.89
C ILE A 284 9.87 -5.21 17.01
N ILE A 285 10.88 -4.37 16.81
CA ILE A 285 10.78 -3.14 16.00
C ILE A 285 10.46 -3.46 14.55
N ALA A 286 11.10 -4.48 13.96
CA ALA A 286 10.82 -4.91 12.59
C ALA A 286 9.38 -5.42 12.41
N SER A 287 8.81 -6.03 13.47
CA SER A 287 7.43 -6.53 13.47
C SER A 287 6.38 -5.43 13.66
N HIS A 288 6.79 -4.22 14.05
CA HIS A 288 5.88 -3.10 14.36
C HIS A 288 6.31 -1.80 13.62
N PRO A 289 6.12 -1.74 12.28
CA PRO A 289 6.56 -0.61 11.48
C PRO A 289 5.83 0.72 11.77
N VAL A 290 4.56 0.68 12.19
CA VAL A 290 3.80 1.89 12.57
C VAL A 290 4.28 2.41 13.92
N ALA A 291 4.65 1.55 14.86
CA ALA A 291 5.31 1.96 16.11
C ALA A 291 6.62 2.73 15.82
N THR A 292 7.44 2.21 14.92
CA THR A 292 8.67 2.87 14.46
C THR A 292 8.37 4.22 13.81
N ALA A 293 7.37 4.29 12.93
CA ALA A 293 6.96 5.54 12.30
C ALA A 293 6.46 6.58 13.32
N LYS A 294 5.70 6.15 14.34
CA LYS A 294 5.24 7.01 15.45
C LYS A 294 6.40 7.55 16.26
N PHE A 295 7.37 6.70 16.61
CA PHE A 295 8.58 7.11 17.30
C PHE A 295 9.37 8.14 16.49
N PHE A 296 9.64 7.85 15.21
CA PHE A 296 10.35 8.77 14.33
C PHE A 296 9.63 10.12 14.25
N HIS A 297 8.32 10.11 14.00
CA HIS A 297 7.52 11.34 13.93
C HIS A 297 7.59 12.14 15.24
N LEU A 298 7.36 11.49 16.38
CA LEU A 298 7.42 12.14 17.69
C LEU A 298 8.79 12.78 17.96
N LEU A 299 9.87 12.02 17.73
CA LEU A 299 11.22 12.49 17.98
C LEU A 299 11.58 13.66 17.07
N ILE A 300 11.35 13.54 15.75
CA ILE A 300 11.68 14.59 14.80
C ILE A 300 10.83 15.85 15.05
N SER A 301 9.55 15.70 15.34
CA SER A 301 8.69 16.83 15.71
C SER A 301 9.18 17.52 16.98
N ASN A 302 9.60 16.77 17.99
CA ASN A 302 10.17 17.35 19.20
C ASN A 302 11.47 18.09 18.91
N ILE A 303 12.41 17.48 18.15
CA ILE A 303 13.66 18.14 17.74
C ILE A 303 13.38 19.46 16.99
N LEU A 304 12.43 19.44 16.04
CA LEU A 304 12.06 20.62 15.26
C LEU A 304 11.42 21.72 16.12
N ASN A 305 10.58 21.35 17.08
CA ASN A 305 9.86 22.31 17.91
C ASN A 305 10.72 22.86 19.05
N THR A 306 11.52 22.02 19.72
CA THR A 306 12.27 22.41 20.92
C THR A 306 13.68 22.88 20.61
N MET A 307 14.45 22.14 19.81
CA MET A 307 15.85 22.49 19.56
C MET A 307 15.99 23.51 18.44
N ILE A 308 15.25 23.31 17.36
CA ILE A 308 15.29 24.17 16.19
C ILE A 308 14.42 25.41 16.50
N SER A 309 13.10 25.29 16.50
CA SER A 309 12.20 26.43 16.69
C SER A 309 12.29 27.06 18.09
N GLY A 310 12.62 26.28 19.11
CA GLY A 310 12.83 26.77 20.48
C GLY A 310 14.19 27.45 20.70
N GLY A 311 15.05 27.52 19.69
CA GLY A 311 16.20 28.43 19.69
C GLY A 311 17.48 27.89 20.34
N VAL A 312 17.59 26.58 20.60
CA VAL A 312 18.83 25.96 21.12
C VAL A 312 20.01 26.19 20.16
N LEU A 313 19.74 26.21 18.85
CA LEU A 313 20.73 26.50 17.81
C LEU A 313 20.84 27.99 17.47
N GLY A 314 20.22 28.86 18.27
CA GLY A 314 20.11 30.30 18.00
C GLY A 314 18.87 30.66 17.17
N PRO A 315 18.69 31.95 16.84
CA PRO A 315 17.53 32.43 16.09
C PRO A 315 17.54 31.88 14.67
N ILE A 316 16.41 31.30 14.25
CA ILE A 316 16.26 30.71 12.91
C ILE A 316 15.64 31.72 11.97
N LYS A 317 16.35 32.01 10.89
CA LYS A 317 15.82 32.79 9.77
C LYS A 317 14.92 31.95 8.85
N ALA A 318 15.36 30.73 8.54
CA ALA A 318 14.59 29.74 7.78
C ALA A 318 15.17 28.33 8.00
N TYR A 319 14.34 27.31 7.81
CA TYR A 319 14.77 25.92 7.75
C TYR A 319 14.03 25.17 6.63
N PHE A 320 14.65 24.11 6.12
CA PHE A 320 14.04 23.18 5.18
C PHE A 320 14.32 21.75 5.67
N GLY A 321 13.27 20.97 5.86
CA GLY A 321 13.37 19.57 6.29
C GLY A 321 12.68 18.66 5.29
N THR A 322 13.28 17.50 5.02
CA THR A 322 12.69 16.41 4.27
C THR A 322 13.08 15.09 4.92
N VAL A 323 12.23 14.08 4.76
CA VAL A 323 12.56 12.69 5.09
C VAL A 323 13.08 12.04 3.81
N GLU A 324 14.16 11.26 3.90
CA GLU A 324 14.60 10.43 2.78
C GLU A 324 13.59 9.29 2.58
N SER A 325 13.13 9.12 1.34
CA SER A 325 12.06 8.20 0.96
C SER A 325 12.46 7.36 -0.24
#